data_AF-A0A925KM37-F1
#
_entry.id   AF-A0A925KM37-F1
#
_cell.length_a   1.000
_cell.length_b   1.000
_cell.length_c   1.000
_cell.angle_alpha   90.00
_cell.angle_beta   90.00
_cell.angle_gamma   90.00
#
_symmetry.space_group_name_H-M   'P 1'
#
loop_
_entity.id
_entity.type
_entity.pdbx_description
1 polymer ?
#
loop_
_entity_poly.entity_id
_entity_poly.type
_entity_poly.pdbx_seq_one_letter_code
_entity_poly.pdbx_strand_id
1 'polypeptide(L)'
;MPALFHANVKIEGQPHDLAAFKTALAPLLLEHAGAANITESQSDSSLSYDVKAIGGIPFPPFVIASEMHPALAIAISWINTEANLRGAATIVNGALTEQKIDDLPDIDSSSRFFISTAADGSLELALTFFQAGADEYCGYALTANEDALFRVTRDRQQNTVELLATAGAAEWAEQWSIDSTGAAQYCALEPPRAIDTRLYDEASQLMAEFIARWIWFAADPPDQIIIEQARCERLGYAQHAANLKSAQVAKLQPVEGGAQIKRLGADTEWVKDVLARYWLDPSAQE
;
A
#
# COMPACT_ATOMS: atom_id res chain seq x y z
N MET A 1 -4.92 11.90 20.78
CA MET A 1 -5.74 11.65 19.58
C MET A 1 -5.70 10.15 19.34
N PRO A 2 -6.75 9.51 18.81
CA PRO A 2 -6.75 8.08 18.61
C PRO A 2 -5.89 7.72 17.38
N ALA A 3 -4.84 6.94 17.60
CA ALA A 3 -3.86 6.59 16.58
C ALA A 3 -4.48 5.81 15.41
N LEU A 4 -4.04 6.12 14.19
CA LEU A 4 -4.39 5.39 12.98
C LEU A 4 -3.53 4.12 12.88
N PHE A 5 -4.20 2.97 12.83
CA PHE A 5 -3.59 1.66 12.62
C PHE A 5 -3.92 1.17 11.22
N HIS A 6 -2.87 0.86 10.46
CA HIS A 6 -2.99 0.02 9.27
C HIS A 6 -2.53 -1.37 9.67
N ALA A 7 -3.42 -2.36 9.59
CA ALA A 7 -3.11 -3.74 9.88
C ALA A 7 -3.43 -4.64 8.70
N ASN A 8 -2.55 -5.60 8.44
CA ASN A 8 -2.85 -6.74 7.59
C ASN A 8 -3.06 -7.97 8.47
N VAL A 9 -4.17 -8.66 8.27
CA VAL A 9 -4.51 -9.90 8.96
C VAL A 9 -4.55 -11.03 7.96
N LYS A 10 -3.75 -12.07 8.20
CA LYS A 10 -3.61 -13.21 7.31
C LYS A 10 -3.94 -14.50 8.07
N ILE A 11 -4.73 -15.35 7.43
CA ILE A 11 -5.11 -16.67 7.91
C ILE A 11 -4.79 -17.68 6.81
N GLU A 12 -4.01 -18.70 7.14
CA GLU A 12 -3.66 -19.79 6.22
C GLU A 12 -4.28 -21.10 6.72
N GLY A 13 -4.77 -21.91 5.80
CA GLY A 13 -5.48 -23.14 6.16
C GLY A 13 -6.05 -23.89 4.97
N GLN A 14 -6.79 -24.97 5.24
CA GLN A 14 -7.50 -25.69 4.20
C GLN A 14 -8.73 -24.87 3.75
N PRO A 15 -9.13 -24.95 2.46
CA PRO A 15 -10.22 -24.13 1.92
C PRO A 15 -11.53 -24.22 2.73
N HIS A 16 -11.86 -25.43 3.22
CA HIS A 16 -13.07 -25.65 4.01
C HIS A 16 -13.03 -24.95 5.38
N ASP A 17 -11.87 -24.95 6.05
CA ASP A 17 -11.67 -24.29 7.33
C ASP A 17 -11.71 -22.76 7.17
N LEU A 18 -11.11 -22.25 6.09
CA LEU A 18 -11.12 -20.82 5.77
C LEU A 18 -12.54 -20.32 5.46
N ALA A 19 -13.32 -21.07 4.67
CA ALA A 19 -14.70 -20.70 4.38
C ALA A 19 -15.58 -20.65 5.65
N ALA A 20 -15.39 -21.61 6.56
CA ALA A 20 -16.08 -21.62 7.84
C ALA A 20 -15.65 -20.44 8.72
N PHE A 21 -14.34 -20.17 8.80
CA PHE A 21 -13.78 -19.03 9.54
C PHE A 21 -14.33 -17.69 9.05
N LYS A 22 -14.33 -17.46 7.73
CA LYS A 22 -14.88 -16.24 7.11
C LYS A 22 -16.35 -16.03 7.46
N THR A 23 -17.14 -17.11 7.41
CA THR A 23 -18.57 -17.08 7.77
C THR A 23 -18.78 -16.69 9.23
N ALA A 24 -17.92 -17.17 10.14
CA ALA A 24 -17.95 -16.82 11.56
C ALA A 24 -17.47 -15.39 11.84
N LEU A 25 -16.46 -14.91 11.10
CA LEU A 25 -15.84 -13.60 11.30
C LEU A 25 -16.72 -12.44 10.81
N ALA A 26 -17.44 -12.61 9.70
CA ALA A 26 -18.26 -11.56 9.09
C ALA A 26 -19.23 -10.83 10.07
N PRO A 27 -20.07 -11.53 10.86
CA PRO A 27 -20.94 -10.85 11.82
C PRO A 27 -20.16 -10.19 12.97
N LEU A 28 -19.02 -10.75 13.39
CA LEU A 28 -18.19 -10.19 14.46
C LEU A 28 -17.55 -8.86 14.05
N LEU A 29 -17.07 -8.78 12.79
CA LEU A 29 -16.56 -7.53 12.23
C LEU A 29 -17.66 -6.48 12.15
N LEU A 30 -18.87 -6.84 11.70
CA LEU A 30 -19.99 -5.89 11.63
C LEU A 30 -20.33 -5.28 13.00
N GLU A 31 -20.25 -6.09 14.06
CA GLU A 31 -20.57 -5.65 15.43
C GLU A 31 -19.44 -4.86 16.10
N HIS A 32 -18.18 -5.22 15.85
CA HIS A 32 -17.04 -4.72 16.65
C HIS A 32 -16.01 -3.90 15.88
N ALA A 33 -16.03 -3.89 14.53
CA ALA A 33 -15.05 -3.12 13.75
C ALA A 33 -15.27 -1.60 13.83
N GLY A 34 -16.45 -1.15 14.27
CA GLY A 34 -16.76 0.27 14.41
C GLY A 34 -16.63 1.01 13.09
N ALA A 35 -15.76 2.03 13.05
CA ALA A 35 -15.47 2.81 11.84
C ALA A 35 -14.26 2.29 11.04
N ALA A 36 -13.75 1.09 11.36
CA ALA A 36 -12.62 0.53 10.62
C ALA A 36 -13.03 0.18 9.18
N ASN A 37 -12.21 0.60 8.21
CA ASN A 37 -12.36 0.19 6.83
C ASN A 37 -11.64 -1.15 6.64
N ILE A 38 -12.36 -2.18 6.21
CA ILE A 38 -11.84 -3.55 6.09
C ILE A 38 -12.05 -4.04 4.67
N THR A 39 -10.97 -4.37 3.97
CA THR A 39 -11.01 -5.00 2.65
C THR A 39 -10.55 -6.44 2.76
N GLU A 40 -11.31 -7.38 2.19
CA GLU A 40 -11.00 -8.81 2.21
C GLU A 40 -10.46 -9.26 0.85
N SER A 41 -9.43 -10.12 0.86
CA SER A 41 -8.98 -10.90 -0.28
C SER A 41 -8.84 -12.39 0.09
N GLN A 42 -9.08 -13.26 -0.90
CA GLN A 42 -9.12 -14.71 -0.69
C GLN A 42 -8.32 -15.42 -1.79
N SER A 43 -7.52 -16.41 -1.38
CA SER A 43 -6.90 -17.40 -2.27
C SER A 43 -7.40 -18.81 -1.91
N ASP A 44 -6.95 -19.83 -2.66
CA ASP A 44 -7.29 -21.23 -2.39
C ASP A 44 -6.83 -21.71 -1.00
N SER A 45 -5.82 -21.08 -0.41
CA SER A 45 -5.22 -21.51 0.87
C SER A 45 -5.01 -20.38 1.88
N SER A 46 -5.54 -19.19 1.61
CA SER A 46 -5.42 -18.05 2.52
C SER A 46 -6.61 -17.10 2.47
N LEU A 47 -6.85 -16.44 3.60
CA LEU A 47 -7.68 -15.24 3.72
C LEU A 47 -6.81 -14.09 4.21
N SER A 48 -6.96 -12.92 3.59
CA SER A 48 -6.26 -11.70 3.99
C SER A 48 -7.25 -10.56 4.19
N TYR A 49 -7.06 -9.78 5.24
CA TYR A 49 -7.85 -8.60 5.57
C TYR A 49 -6.94 -7.39 5.73
N ASP A 50 -7.16 -6.38 4.91
CA ASP A 50 -6.59 -5.05 5.08
C ASP A 50 -7.50 -4.24 6.01
N VAL A 51 -6.99 -3.83 7.17
CA VAL A 51 -7.75 -3.15 8.21
C VAL A 51 -7.16 -1.77 8.47
N LYS A 52 -7.95 -0.73 8.23
CA LYS A 52 -7.62 0.66 8.56
C LYS A 52 -8.53 1.10 9.70
N ALA A 53 -7.98 1.20 10.91
CA ALA A 53 -8.75 1.41 12.13
C ALA A 53 -8.21 2.56 12.99
N ILE A 54 -9.13 3.27 13.66
CA ILE A 54 -8.83 4.38 14.55
C ILE A 54 -8.86 3.87 15.99
N GLY A 55 -7.77 4.07 16.74
CA GLY A 55 -7.69 3.69 18.15
C GLY A 55 -7.26 2.24 18.41
N GLY A 56 -6.96 1.45 17.37
CA GLY A 56 -6.41 0.10 17.48
C GLY A 56 -6.94 -0.85 16.42
N ILE A 57 -6.22 -1.96 16.22
CA ILE A 57 -6.75 -3.09 15.43
C ILE A 57 -7.94 -3.69 16.18
N PRO A 58 -9.06 -4.04 15.50
CA PRO A 58 -10.17 -4.74 16.12
C PRO A 58 -9.77 -6.21 16.40
N PHE A 59 -8.89 -6.41 17.38
CA PHE A 59 -8.48 -7.74 17.85
C PHE A 59 -9.65 -8.63 18.31
N PRO A 60 -10.71 -8.13 18.98
CA PRO A 60 -11.75 -9.01 19.54
C PRO A 60 -12.46 -9.91 18.51
N PRO A 61 -12.90 -9.43 17.32
CA PRO A 61 -13.39 -10.30 16.25
C PRO A 61 -12.47 -11.45 15.88
N PHE A 62 -11.17 -11.17 15.70
CA PHE A 62 -10.19 -12.18 15.31
C PHE A 62 -9.91 -13.17 16.44
N VAL A 63 -9.91 -12.71 17.70
CA VAL A 63 -9.79 -13.58 18.88
C VAL A 63 -10.96 -14.54 18.98
N ILE A 64 -12.20 -14.03 18.90
CA ILE A 64 -13.43 -14.84 19.00
C ILE A 64 -13.49 -15.83 17.84
N ALA A 65 -13.19 -15.40 16.61
CA ALA A 65 -13.15 -16.30 15.46
C ALA A 65 -12.05 -17.37 15.59
N SER A 66 -10.89 -17.02 16.17
CA SER A 66 -9.81 -17.98 16.44
C SER A 66 -10.21 -19.04 17.46
N GLU A 67 -10.97 -18.67 18.49
CA GLU A 67 -11.53 -19.58 19.49
C GLU A 67 -12.48 -20.61 18.86
N MET A 68 -13.29 -20.18 17.88
CA MET A 68 -14.20 -21.06 17.13
C MET A 68 -13.46 -21.98 16.15
N HIS A 69 -12.26 -21.60 15.74
CA HIS A 69 -11.44 -22.30 14.74
C HIS A 69 -10.00 -22.53 15.28
N PRO A 70 -9.83 -23.39 16.29
CA PRO A 70 -8.58 -23.52 17.04
C PRO A 70 -7.39 -24.04 16.23
N ALA A 71 -7.65 -24.64 15.06
CA ALA A 71 -6.62 -25.17 14.16
C ALA A 71 -5.99 -24.07 13.27
N LEU A 72 -6.61 -22.89 13.17
CA LEU A 72 -6.11 -21.81 12.32
C LEU A 72 -5.27 -20.83 13.14
N ALA A 73 -4.14 -20.42 12.57
CA ALA A 73 -3.32 -19.34 13.08
C ALA A 73 -3.65 -18.04 12.33
N ILE A 74 -3.83 -16.97 13.09
CA ILE A 74 -4.10 -15.63 12.55
C ILE A 74 -2.84 -14.80 12.74
N ALA A 75 -2.13 -14.51 11.66
CA ALA A 75 -1.02 -13.58 11.66
C ALA A 75 -1.54 -12.16 11.45
N ILE A 76 -1.11 -11.23 12.29
CA ILE A 76 -1.50 -9.82 12.25
C ILE A 76 -0.22 -9.00 12.20
N SER A 77 -0.07 -8.14 11.22
CA SER A 77 0.98 -7.12 11.18
C SER A 77 0.34 -5.75 11.16
N TRP A 78 0.96 -4.75 11.79
CA TRP A 78 0.43 -3.40 11.81
C TRP A 78 1.48 -2.31 11.94
N ILE A 79 1.05 -1.10 11.60
CA ILE A 79 1.80 0.13 11.76
C ILE A 79 0.93 1.15 12.50
N ASN A 80 1.52 1.79 13.51
CA ASN A 80 1.01 2.96 14.21
C ASN A 80 1.90 4.16 13.86
N THR A 81 1.35 5.02 13.00
CA THR A 81 2.09 6.16 12.42
C THR A 81 2.28 7.31 13.41
N GLU A 82 1.34 7.50 14.34
CA GLU A 82 1.42 8.52 15.38
C GLU A 82 2.49 8.19 16.42
N ALA A 83 2.57 6.92 16.81
CA ALA A 83 3.55 6.45 17.79
C ALA A 83 4.90 6.11 17.16
N ASN A 84 5.01 6.12 15.83
CA ASN A 84 6.16 5.63 15.08
C ASN A 84 6.54 4.20 15.49
N LEU A 85 5.53 3.32 15.62
CA LEU A 85 5.68 1.92 16.02
C LEU A 85 5.11 0.99 14.95
N ARG A 86 5.74 -0.17 14.75
CA ARG A 86 5.15 -1.30 14.03
C ARG A 86 5.01 -2.47 14.98
N GLY A 87 4.12 -3.39 14.66
CA GLY A 87 4.04 -4.63 15.40
C GLY A 87 3.56 -5.80 14.57
N ALA A 88 3.78 -6.97 15.13
CA ALA A 88 3.28 -8.23 14.61
C ALA A 88 2.74 -9.06 15.77
N ALA A 89 1.70 -9.84 15.52
CA ALA A 89 1.06 -10.69 16.49
C ALA A 89 0.53 -11.96 15.83
N THR A 90 0.49 -13.05 16.59
CA THR A 90 -0.15 -14.28 16.15
C THR A 90 -1.18 -14.72 17.17
N ILE A 91 -2.41 -14.95 16.71
CA ILE A 91 -3.51 -15.47 17.52
C ILE A 91 -3.75 -16.92 17.13
N VAL A 92 -3.80 -17.81 18.12
CA VAL A 92 -4.16 -19.22 17.94
C VAL A 92 -5.10 -19.61 19.07
N ASN A 93 -6.23 -20.24 18.73
CA ASN A 93 -7.23 -20.69 19.69
C ASN A 93 -7.64 -19.57 20.68
N GLY A 94 -7.87 -18.37 20.16
CA GLY A 94 -8.21 -17.15 20.91
C GLY A 94 -7.12 -16.60 21.82
N ALA A 95 -5.93 -17.20 21.84
CA ALA A 95 -4.80 -16.72 22.63
C ALA A 95 -3.78 -16.00 21.74
N LEU A 96 -3.30 -14.85 22.22
CA LEU A 96 -2.12 -14.19 21.67
C LEU A 96 -0.87 -15.02 22.00
N THR A 97 -0.28 -15.64 20.99
CA THR A 97 0.85 -16.57 21.13
C THR A 97 2.20 -15.90 20.90
N GLU A 98 2.24 -14.96 19.97
CA GLU A 98 3.42 -14.15 19.67
C GLU A 98 3.02 -12.68 19.57
N GLN A 99 3.88 -11.80 20.07
CA GLN A 99 3.76 -10.36 19.89
C GLN A 99 5.15 -9.75 19.78
N LYS A 100 5.31 -8.90 18.77
CA LYS A 100 6.49 -8.06 18.59
C LYS A 100 6.04 -6.63 18.35
N ILE A 101 6.69 -5.69 19.00
CA ILE A 101 6.52 -4.25 18.75
C ILE A 101 7.92 -3.67 18.58
N ASP A 102 8.15 -3.06 17.43
CA ASP A 102 9.39 -2.36 17.10
C ASP A 102 9.06 -0.89 16.80
N ASP A 103 10.05 0.00 16.90
CA ASP A 103 9.93 1.32 16.27
C ASP A 103 9.78 1.15 14.75
N LEU A 104 9.05 2.05 14.09
CA LEU A 104 9.17 2.17 12.63
C LEU A 104 10.62 2.50 12.32
N PRO A 105 11.28 1.75 11.43
CA PRO A 105 12.62 2.09 11.01
C PRO A 105 12.62 3.53 10.47
N ASP A 106 13.56 4.35 10.95
CA ASP A 106 13.94 5.56 10.21
C ASP A 106 14.29 5.10 8.79
N ILE A 107 13.78 5.80 7.75
CA ILE A 107 13.99 5.41 6.35
C ILE A 107 15.47 5.04 6.18
N ASP A 108 15.73 3.74 6.05
CA ASP A 108 17.08 3.26 5.88
C ASP A 108 17.65 3.96 4.64
N SER A 109 18.95 4.22 4.68
CA SER A 109 19.72 4.71 3.54
C SER A 109 19.46 3.92 2.24
N SER A 110 18.92 2.71 2.35
CA SER A 110 18.53 1.79 1.27
C SER A 110 17.14 2.01 0.65
N SER A 111 16.22 2.75 1.28
CA SER A 111 14.85 2.91 0.76
C SER A 111 14.83 3.76 -0.52
N ARG A 112 14.21 3.23 -1.57
CA ARG A 112 14.08 3.91 -2.87
C ARG A 112 12.73 4.60 -2.96
N PHE A 113 12.74 5.90 -3.19
CA PHE A 113 11.49 6.65 -3.37
C PHE A 113 11.65 7.84 -4.31
N PHE A 114 10.52 8.27 -4.86
CA PHE A 114 10.38 9.49 -5.64
C PHE A 114 9.03 10.13 -5.31
N ILE A 115 9.02 11.45 -5.14
CA ILE A 115 7.80 12.24 -4.95
C ILE A 115 7.94 13.49 -5.80
N SER A 116 6.94 13.78 -6.63
CA SER A 116 6.77 15.06 -7.31
C SER A 116 5.41 15.67 -7.02
N THR A 117 5.38 16.99 -6.98
CA THR A 117 4.18 17.79 -6.81
C THR A 117 4.13 18.89 -7.86
N ALA A 118 2.94 19.23 -8.33
CA ALA A 118 2.70 20.39 -9.17
C ALA A 118 2.93 21.70 -8.38
N ALA A 119 2.93 22.84 -9.08
CA ALA A 119 3.14 24.16 -8.49
C ALA A 119 2.08 24.55 -7.44
N ASP A 120 0.88 23.99 -7.52
CA ASP A 120 -0.22 24.18 -6.56
C ASP A 120 -0.16 23.20 -5.37
N GLY A 121 0.90 22.38 -5.29
CA GLY A 121 1.11 21.39 -4.23
C GLY A 121 0.42 20.05 -4.48
N SER A 122 -0.31 19.88 -5.60
CA SER A 122 -0.96 18.62 -5.95
C SER A 122 0.06 17.50 -6.13
N LEU A 123 -0.24 16.31 -5.61
CA LEU A 123 0.62 15.14 -5.75
C LEU A 123 0.55 14.60 -7.19
N GLU A 124 1.63 14.74 -7.96
CA GLU A 124 1.69 14.23 -9.33
C GLU A 124 2.05 12.74 -9.34
N LEU A 125 3.11 12.38 -8.64
CA LEU A 125 3.56 10.99 -8.50
C LEU A 125 4.36 10.83 -7.22
N ALA A 126 3.95 9.90 -6.38
CA ALA A 126 4.72 9.38 -5.27
C ALA A 126 4.91 7.88 -5.46
N LEU A 127 6.13 7.39 -5.32
CA LEU A 127 6.40 5.96 -5.42
C LEU A 127 7.51 5.53 -4.48
N THR A 128 7.44 4.26 -4.10
CA THR A 128 8.45 3.54 -3.33
C THR A 128 8.52 2.10 -3.82
N PHE A 129 9.71 1.50 -3.84
CA PHE A 129 9.86 0.13 -4.33
C PHE A 129 11.10 -0.57 -3.81
N PHE A 130 11.07 -1.90 -3.91
CA PHE A 130 12.19 -2.79 -3.66
C PHE A 130 12.50 -3.62 -4.91
N GLN A 131 13.66 -4.26 -4.90
CA GLN A 131 14.09 -5.16 -5.96
C GLN A 131 13.64 -6.58 -5.59
N ALA A 132 12.72 -7.14 -6.37
CA ALA A 132 12.19 -8.49 -6.16
C ALA A 132 13.02 -9.56 -6.91
N GLY A 133 13.74 -9.15 -7.97
CA GLY A 133 14.59 -10.02 -8.77
C GLY A 133 15.68 -9.24 -9.52
N ALA A 134 16.48 -9.90 -10.35
CA ALA A 134 17.64 -9.28 -11.01
C ALA A 134 17.27 -8.02 -11.85
N ASP A 135 16.13 -8.07 -12.52
CA ASP A 135 15.56 -6.97 -13.32
C ASP A 135 14.07 -6.80 -13.04
N GLU A 136 13.65 -7.10 -11.81
CA GLU A 136 12.26 -7.06 -11.36
C GLU A 136 12.15 -6.21 -10.10
N TYR A 137 11.24 -5.24 -10.15
CA TYR A 137 10.98 -4.28 -9.09
C TYR A 137 9.49 -4.29 -8.74
N CYS A 138 9.19 -4.25 -7.45
CA CYS A 138 7.83 -4.24 -6.95
C CYS A 138 7.67 -3.13 -5.92
N GLY A 139 6.51 -2.49 -5.89
CA GLY A 139 6.31 -1.35 -5.01
C GLY A 139 4.91 -0.78 -5.06
N TYR A 140 4.84 0.47 -4.64
CA TYR A 140 3.61 1.23 -4.54
C TYR A 140 3.78 2.58 -5.23
N ALA A 141 2.78 2.97 -6.01
CA ALA A 141 2.69 4.25 -6.67
C ALA A 141 1.34 4.92 -6.33
N LEU A 142 1.36 6.24 -6.23
CA LEU A 142 0.26 7.06 -5.76
C LEU A 142 0.29 8.41 -6.48
N THR A 143 -0.89 8.88 -6.88
CA THR A 143 -1.15 10.24 -7.35
C THR A 143 -2.08 10.94 -6.37
N ALA A 144 -2.48 12.17 -6.68
CA ALA A 144 -3.52 12.87 -5.96
C ALA A 144 -4.86 12.11 -5.87
N ASN A 145 -5.15 11.21 -6.83
CA ASN A 145 -6.48 10.61 -7.01
C ASN A 145 -6.48 9.07 -7.05
N GLU A 146 -5.35 8.45 -7.36
CA GLU A 146 -5.28 7.02 -7.67
C GLU A 146 -4.02 6.40 -7.07
N ASP A 147 -4.10 5.12 -6.71
CA ASP A 147 -2.97 4.36 -6.21
C ASP A 147 -2.96 2.93 -6.72
N ALA A 148 -1.77 2.35 -6.76
CA ALA A 148 -1.58 0.97 -7.17
C ALA A 148 -0.34 0.36 -6.53
N LEU A 149 -0.43 -0.92 -6.17
CA LEU A 149 0.76 -1.75 -6.18
C LEU A 149 1.17 -1.97 -7.64
N PHE A 150 2.46 -2.03 -7.88
CA PHE A 150 2.99 -2.26 -9.21
C PHE A 150 4.11 -3.29 -9.20
N ARG A 151 4.31 -3.91 -10.36
CA ARG A 151 5.51 -4.68 -10.66
C ARG A 151 6.05 -4.28 -12.03
N VAL A 152 7.35 -4.01 -12.10
CA VAL A 152 8.05 -3.73 -13.36
C VAL A 152 9.16 -4.74 -13.57
N THR A 153 9.14 -5.42 -14.71
CA THR A 153 10.14 -6.41 -15.10
C THR A 153 10.79 -5.99 -16.42
N ARG A 154 12.11 -6.09 -16.52
CA ARG A 154 12.85 -5.81 -17.75
C ARG A 154 13.50 -7.06 -18.32
N ASP A 155 13.16 -7.43 -19.56
CA ASP A 155 13.90 -8.42 -20.33
C ASP A 155 15.04 -7.71 -21.07
N ARG A 156 16.28 -7.90 -20.62
CA ARG A 156 17.46 -7.29 -21.26
C ARG A 156 17.82 -7.89 -22.60
N GLN A 157 17.42 -9.14 -22.88
CA GLN A 157 17.72 -9.79 -24.15
C GLN A 157 16.84 -9.25 -25.27
N GLN A 158 15.55 -9.06 -24.96
CA GLN A 158 14.57 -8.53 -25.90
C GLN A 158 14.47 -6.99 -25.83
N ASN A 159 15.09 -6.39 -24.81
CA ASN A 159 14.97 -4.98 -24.45
C ASN A 159 13.51 -4.54 -24.34
N THR A 160 12.70 -5.37 -23.68
CA THR A 160 11.28 -5.11 -23.40
C THR A 160 11.06 -4.91 -21.91
N VAL A 161 9.96 -4.24 -21.56
CA VAL A 161 9.53 -4.00 -20.18
C VAL A 161 8.08 -4.44 -20.03
N GLU A 162 7.79 -5.17 -18.96
CA GLU A 162 6.43 -5.46 -18.50
C GLU A 162 6.16 -4.60 -17.27
N LEU A 163 5.01 -3.91 -17.25
CA LEU A 163 4.45 -3.26 -16.07
C LEU A 163 3.12 -3.94 -15.75
N LEU A 164 2.94 -4.35 -14.50
CA LEU A 164 1.66 -4.76 -13.93
C LEU A 164 1.22 -3.77 -12.86
N ALA A 165 -0.08 -3.51 -12.77
CA ALA A 165 -0.66 -2.69 -11.71
C ALA A 165 -1.96 -3.31 -11.16
N THR A 166 -2.23 -3.01 -9.89
CA THR A 166 -3.52 -3.30 -9.25
C THR A 166 -4.53 -2.20 -9.56
N ALA A 167 -5.82 -2.56 -9.66
CA ALA A 167 -6.92 -1.60 -9.79
C ALA A 167 -7.89 -1.75 -8.61
N GLY A 168 -7.51 -1.24 -7.44
CA GLY A 168 -8.36 -1.24 -6.23
C GLY A 168 -8.54 -2.59 -5.53
N ALA A 169 -7.88 -3.65 -5.99
CA ALA A 169 -7.89 -4.99 -5.38
C ALA A 169 -6.49 -5.59 -5.28
N ALA A 170 -6.32 -6.63 -4.45
CA ALA A 170 -5.04 -7.32 -4.21
C ALA A 170 -4.66 -8.30 -5.35
N GLU A 171 -4.92 -7.92 -6.60
CA GLU A 171 -4.70 -8.70 -7.80
C GLU A 171 -4.17 -7.79 -8.91
N TRP A 172 -3.27 -8.32 -9.75
CA TRP A 172 -2.87 -7.62 -10.97
C TRP A 172 -4.08 -7.55 -11.90
N ALA A 173 -4.51 -6.33 -12.19
CA ALA A 173 -5.68 -6.06 -13.03
C ALA A 173 -5.27 -5.44 -14.37
N GLU A 174 -4.10 -4.82 -14.44
CA GLU A 174 -3.65 -4.07 -15.60
C GLU A 174 -2.23 -4.49 -16.00
N GLN A 175 -1.99 -4.56 -17.30
CA GLN A 175 -0.69 -4.88 -17.87
C GLN A 175 -0.32 -3.93 -19.01
N TRP A 176 0.93 -3.48 -19.03
CA TRP A 176 1.57 -2.83 -20.17
C TRP A 176 2.77 -3.65 -20.62
N SER A 177 2.78 -4.00 -21.90
CA SER A 177 3.93 -4.63 -22.55
C SER A 177 4.62 -3.58 -23.41
N ILE A 178 5.80 -3.13 -22.99
CA ILE A 178 6.57 -2.05 -23.61
C ILE A 178 7.70 -2.66 -24.43
N ASP A 179 7.71 -2.36 -25.71
CA ASP A 179 8.73 -2.86 -26.62
C ASP A 179 10.02 -2.03 -26.59
N SER A 180 11.03 -2.49 -27.34
CA SER A 180 12.33 -1.81 -27.44
C SER A 180 12.29 -0.40 -28.05
N THR A 181 11.18 -0.02 -28.70
CA THR A 181 10.96 1.32 -29.25
C THR A 181 10.27 2.25 -28.27
N GLY A 182 9.78 1.72 -27.15
CA GLY A 182 8.99 2.44 -26.15
C GLY A 182 7.51 2.51 -26.48
N ALA A 183 7.03 1.75 -27.48
CA ALA A 183 5.61 1.57 -27.71
C ALA A 183 5.07 0.60 -26.67
N ALA A 184 3.96 0.97 -26.02
CA ALA A 184 3.30 0.14 -25.02
C ALA A 184 2.02 -0.44 -25.61
N GLN A 185 1.76 -1.71 -25.30
CA GLN A 185 0.46 -2.33 -25.50
C GLN A 185 -0.19 -2.55 -24.13
N TYR A 186 -1.31 -1.87 -23.90
CA TYR A 186 -2.12 -2.03 -22.71
C TYR A 186 -3.06 -3.25 -22.83
N CYS A 187 -3.29 -3.92 -21.70
CA CYS A 187 -4.24 -5.01 -21.56
C CYS A 187 -4.81 -5.02 -20.14
N ALA A 188 -6.14 -4.86 -20.03
CA ALA A 188 -6.88 -5.21 -18.82
C ALA A 188 -6.90 -6.74 -18.68
N LEU A 189 -6.51 -7.24 -17.52
CA LEU A 189 -6.42 -8.67 -17.22
C LEU A 189 -7.80 -9.20 -16.79
N GLU A 190 -8.41 -10.00 -17.65
CA GLU A 190 -9.64 -10.72 -17.34
C GLU A 190 -9.47 -12.25 -17.52
N PRO A 191 -9.46 -13.04 -16.44
CA PRO A 191 -9.57 -12.60 -15.03
C PRO A 191 -8.31 -11.90 -14.51
N PRO A 192 -8.41 -11.09 -13.44
CA PRO A 192 -7.25 -10.57 -12.73
C PRO A 192 -6.32 -11.69 -12.29
N ARG A 193 -5.02 -11.39 -12.22
CA ARG A 193 -3.98 -12.35 -11.84
C ARG A 193 -3.58 -12.16 -10.38
N ALA A 194 -3.65 -13.23 -9.61
CA ALA A 194 -3.19 -13.23 -8.22
C ALA A 194 -1.74 -12.75 -8.07
N ILE A 195 -1.51 -11.95 -7.03
CA ILE A 195 -0.17 -11.52 -6.61
C ILE A 195 0.43 -12.62 -5.73
N ASP A 196 1.71 -12.95 -5.94
CA ASP A 196 2.43 -13.83 -5.02
C ASP A 196 2.34 -13.28 -3.59
N THR A 197 1.99 -14.14 -2.64
CA THR A 197 1.65 -13.69 -1.28
C THR A 197 2.83 -13.00 -0.59
N ARG A 198 4.05 -13.52 -0.78
CA ARG A 198 5.24 -12.90 -0.20
C ARG A 198 5.48 -11.53 -0.83
N LEU A 199 5.36 -11.43 -2.15
CA LEU A 199 5.51 -10.17 -2.87
C LEU A 199 4.48 -9.13 -2.41
N TYR A 200 3.24 -9.56 -2.24
CA TYR A 200 2.15 -8.71 -1.73
C TYR A 200 2.44 -8.22 -0.31
N ASP A 201 2.86 -9.11 0.59
CA ASP A 201 3.17 -8.77 1.98
C ASP A 201 4.32 -7.75 2.06
N GLU A 202 5.41 -7.96 1.31
CA GLU A 202 6.55 -7.04 1.24
C GLU A 202 6.15 -5.67 0.65
N ALA A 203 5.38 -5.65 -0.45
CA ALA A 203 4.92 -4.42 -1.07
C ALA A 203 3.91 -3.65 -0.20
N SER A 204 3.04 -4.36 0.51
CA SER A 204 2.03 -3.77 1.41
C SER A 204 2.68 -3.16 2.64
N GLN A 205 3.71 -3.82 3.20
CA GLN A 205 4.49 -3.24 4.28
C GLN A 205 5.18 -1.94 3.82
N LEU A 206 5.84 -1.98 2.66
CA LEU A 206 6.52 -0.81 2.10
C LEU A 206 5.56 0.35 1.81
N MET A 207 4.38 0.04 1.25
CA MET A 207 3.29 1.00 1.03
C MET A 207 2.87 1.67 2.33
N ALA A 208 2.57 0.89 3.36
CA ALA A 208 2.10 1.40 4.64
C ALA A 208 3.16 2.28 5.33
N GLU A 209 4.44 1.88 5.31
CA GLU A 209 5.55 2.70 5.82
C GLU A 209 5.69 4.03 5.05
N PHE A 210 5.51 4.00 3.73
CA PHE A 210 5.61 5.19 2.89
C PHE A 210 4.44 6.16 3.10
N ILE A 211 3.20 5.66 3.12
CA ILE A 211 2.00 6.46 3.41
C ILE A 211 2.12 7.08 4.80
N ALA A 212 2.46 6.29 5.81
CA ALA A 212 2.65 6.73 7.19
C ALA A 212 3.58 7.94 7.30
N ARG A 213 4.62 7.97 6.47
CA ARG A 213 5.65 9.01 6.52
C ARG A 213 5.31 10.24 5.69
N TRP A 214 4.73 10.04 4.51
CA TRP A 214 4.64 11.08 3.48
C TRP A 214 3.24 11.59 3.23
N ILE A 215 2.21 10.76 3.42
CA ILE A 215 0.88 11.01 2.87
C ILE A 215 -0.17 11.15 3.97
N TRP A 216 -1.13 12.03 3.76
CA TRP A 216 -2.40 12.05 4.49
C TRP A 216 -3.55 12.09 3.49
N PHE A 217 -4.67 11.44 3.82
CA PHE A 217 -5.82 11.37 2.91
C PHE A 217 -6.91 12.34 3.36
N ALA A 218 -7.60 12.97 2.41
CA ALA A 218 -8.73 13.83 2.74
C ALA A 218 -9.91 13.08 3.37
N ALA A 219 -10.01 11.76 3.11
CA ALA A 219 -11.00 10.87 3.69
C ALA A 219 -10.64 10.38 5.10
N ASP A 220 -9.43 10.68 5.59
CA ASP A 220 -9.05 10.35 6.96
C ASP A 220 -9.93 11.14 7.96
N PRO A 221 -10.04 10.66 9.21
CA PRO A 221 -10.87 11.28 10.23
C PRO A 221 -10.55 12.77 10.43
N PRO A 222 -11.55 13.66 10.55
CA PRO A 222 -11.32 15.10 10.65
C PRO A 222 -10.36 15.52 11.77
N ASP A 223 -10.36 14.82 12.91
CA ASP A 223 -9.48 15.09 14.04
C ASP A 223 -8.00 14.77 13.76
N GLN A 224 -7.72 13.86 12.82
CA GLN A 224 -6.37 13.50 12.40
C GLN A 224 -5.81 14.47 11.34
N ILE A 225 -6.69 15.04 10.51
CA ILE A 225 -6.28 15.86 9.37
C ILE A 225 -6.46 17.37 9.56
N ILE A 226 -7.14 17.82 10.62
CA ILE A 226 -7.42 19.26 10.85
C ILE A 226 -6.15 20.13 10.84
N ILE A 227 -5.04 19.60 11.37
CA ILE A 227 -3.75 20.30 11.37
C ILE A 227 -3.16 20.38 9.97
N GLU A 228 -3.20 19.28 9.21
CA GLU A 228 -2.67 19.24 7.85
C GLU A 228 -3.53 20.09 6.88
N GLN A 229 -4.86 20.02 7.01
CA GLN A 229 -5.79 20.89 6.27
C GLN A 229 -5.49 22.37 6.49
N ALA A 230 -5.41 22.82 7.76
CA ALA A 230 -5.10 24.21 8.08
C ALA A 230 -3.72 24.64 7.56
N ARG A 231 -2.75 23.72 7.49
CA ARG A 231 -1.42 23.99 6.91
C ARG A 231 -1.47 24.09 5.38
N CYS A 232 -2.18 23.19 4.70
CA CYS A 232 -2.37 23.25 3.24
C CYS A 232 -3.07 24.55 2.83
N GLU A 233 -4.15 24.93 3.53
CA GLU A 233 -4.84 26.21 3.30
C GLU A 233 -3.89 27.41 3.46
N ARG A 234 -3.08 27.43 4.52
CA ARG A 234 -2.10 28.49 4.77
C ARG A 234 -1.00 28.54 3.70
N LEU A 235 -0.65 27.40 3.12
CA LEU A 235 0.33 27.29 2.03
C LEU A 235 -0.28 27.60 0.65
N GLY A 236 -1.60 27.74 0.58
CA GLY A 236 -2.33 27.95 -0.68
C GLY A 236 -2.39 26.71 -1.56
N TYR A 237 -2.23 25.52 -0.98
CA TYR A 237 -2.28 24.26 -1.72
C TYR A 237 -3.71 23.74 -1.86
N ALA A 238 -4.00 23.17 -3.03
CA ALA A 238 -5.25 22.46 -3.27
C ALA A 238 -5.30 21.16 -2.45
N GLN A 239 -6.49 20.80 -1.97
CA GLN A 239 -6.71 19.55 -1.26
C GLN A 239 -7.26 18.50 -2.23
N HIS A 240 -6.60 17.34 -2.26
CA HIS A 240 -6.95 16.19 -3.09
C HIS A 240 -7.28 14.96 -2.25
N ALA A 241 -7.59 13.82 -2.89
CA ALA A 241 -7.85 12.58 -2.15
C ALA A 241 -6.61 12.16 -1.33
N ALA A 242 -5.43 12.23 -1.94
CA ALA A 242 -4.14 12.04 -1.28
C ALA A 242 -3.29 13.32 -1.32
N ASN A 243 -2.65 13.65 -0.20
CA ASN A 243 -1.90 14.89 -0.04
C ASN A 243 -0.56 14.62 0.65
N LEU A 244 0.46 15.41 0.29
CA LEU A 244 1.74 15.37 0.99
C LEU A 244 1.61 16.03 2.38
N LYS A 245 2.17 15.39 3.40
CA LYS A 245 2.26 15.98 4.75
C LYS A 245 3.10 17.25 4.68
N SER A 246 2.60 18.34 5.24
CA SER A 246 3.23 19.66 5.27
C SER A 246 4.67 19.64 5.80
N ALA A 247 4.98 18.78 6.78
CA ALA A 247 6.33 18.60 7.31
C ALA A 247 7.34 18.04 6.29
N GLN A 248 6.86 17.38 5.24
CA GLN A 248 7.67 16.83 4.15
C GLN A 248 7.83 17.80 2.98
N VAL A 249 6.88 18.71 2.77
CA VAL A 249 6.94 19.72 1.70
C VAL A 249 8.25 20.51 1.76
N ALA A 250 8.71 20.88 2.95
CA ALA A 250 9.96 21.62 3.15
C ALA A 250 11.22 20.86 2.69
N LYS A 251 11.12 19.55 2.44
CA LYS A 251 12.22 18.71 1.94
C LYS A 251 12.24 18.60 0.42
N LEU A 252 11.18 19.05 -0.25
CA LEU A 252 11.13 19.04 -1.71
C LEU A 252 12.09 20.08 -2.28
N GLN A 253 12.74 19.72 -3.37
CA GLN A 253 13.57 20.61 -4.18
C GLN A 253 12.69 21.24 -5.26
N PRO A 254 12.71 22.57 -5.41
CA PRO A 254 12.00 23.23 -6.50
C PRO A 254 12.50 22.76 -7.87
N VAL A 255 11.58 22.52 -8.79
CA VAL A 255 11.84 22.21 -10.20
C VAL A 255 10.91 23.02 -11.10
N GLU A 256 11.16 23.00 -12.40
CA GLU A 256 10.23 23.62 -13.34
C GLU A 256 8.84 22.96 -13.23
N GLY A 257 7.80 23.78 -13.06
CA GLY A 257 6.42 23.29 -12.92
C GLY A 257 6.03 22.77 -11.54
N GLY A 258 6.94 22.68 -10.57
CA GLY A 258 6.61 22.08 -9.28
C GLY A 258 7.78 21.89 -8.31
N ALA A 259 7.73 20.81 -7.55
CA ALA A 259 8.78 20.42 -6.61
C ALA A 259 8.92 18.89 -6.56
N GLN A 260 10.10 18.40 -6.26
CA GLN A 260 10.33 16.96 -6.15
C GLN A 260 11.35 16.59 -5.08
N ILE A 261 11.29 15.36 -4.59
CA ILE A 261 12.36 14.72 -3.85
C ILE A 261 12.56 13.32 -4.38
N LYS A 262 13.81 12.89 -4.48
CA LYS A 262 14.13 11.54 -4.92
C LYS A 262 15.29 10.95 -4.15
N ARG A 263 15.19 9.65 -3.92
CA ARG A 263 16.27 8.77 -3.49
C ARG A 263 16.25 7.55 -4.40
N LEU A 264 16.61 7.78 -5.67
CA LEU A 264 16.72 6.73 -6.68
C LEU A 264 18.18 6.65 -7.13
N GLY A 265 18.67 5.42 -7.33
CA GLY A 265 19.94 5.18 -7.99
C GLY A 265 19.80 5.29 -9.51
N ALA A 266 20.89 5.58 -10.21
CA ALA A 266 20.90 5.68 -11.68
C ALA A 266 20.44 4.38 -12.38
N ASP A 267 20.60 3.24 -11.71
CA ASP A 267 20.17 1.90 -12.12
C ASP A 267 18.66 1.65 -11.96
N THR A 268 17.95 2.53 -11.24
CA THR A 268 16.53 2.38 -10.90
C THR A 268 15.66 3.55 -11.33
N GLU A 269 16.25 4.61 -11.87
CA GLU A 269 15.53 5.80 -12.35
C GLU A 269 14.53 5.47 -13.47
N TRP A 270 14.85 4.46 -14.28
CA TRP A 270 13.98 3.97 -15.36
C TRP A 270 12.64 3.41 -14.83
N VAL A 271 12.57 2.89 -13.60
CA VAL A 271 11.31 2.39 -13.01
C VAL A 271 10.33 3.54 -12.82
N LYS A 272 10.82 4.69 -12.33
CA LYS A 272 10.04 5.92 -12.23
C LYS A 272 9.60 6.40 -13.61
N ASP A 273 10.48 6.35 -14.62
CA ASP A 273 10.14 6.77 -15.98
C ASP A 273 9.05 5.90 -16.61
N VAL A 274 9.07 4.59 -16.37
CA VAL A 274 8.03 3.66 -16.83
C VAL A 274 6.67 4.01 -16.20
N LEU A 275 6.60 4.15 -14.88
CA LEU A 275 5.34 4.50 -14.20
C LEU A 275 4.83 5.87 -14.63
N ALA A 276 5.71 6.88 -14.66
CA ALA A 276 5.32 8.23 -15.04
C ALA A 276 4.79 8.32 -16.47
N ARG A 277 5.24 7.43 -17.37
CA ARG A 277 4.86 7.45 -18.78
C ARG A 277 3.68 6.56 -19.13
N TYR A 278 3.54 5.39 -18.51
CA TYR A 278 2.56 4.39 -18.96
C TYR A 278 1.42 4.16 -17.98
N TRP A 279 1.66 4.35 -16.68
CA TRP A 279 0.58 4.24 -15.69
C TRP A 279 -0.21 5.55 -15.58
N LEU A 280 0.47 6.70 -15.61
CA LEU A 280 -0.16 8.01 -15.47
C LEU A 280 -0.78 8.58 -16.75
N ASP A 281 -0.42 8.05 -17.92
CA ASP A 281 -0.86 8.59 -19.20
C ASP A 281 -2.09 7.82 -19.71
N PRO A 282 -3.28 8.45 -19.78
CA PRO A 282 -4.47 7.81 -20.33
C PRO A 282 -4.29 7.40 -21.80
N SER A 283 -3.41 8.07 -22.56
CA SER A 283 -3.13 7.70 -23.95
C SER A 283 -2.29 6.43 -24.08
N ALA A 284 -1.69 5.96 -22.98
CA ALA A 284 -1.05 4.64 -22.93
C ALA A 284 -2.04 3.50 -22.67
N GLN A 285 -3.32 3.80 -22.50
CA GLN A 285 -4.42 2.84 -22.30
C GLN A 285 -5.29 2.65 -23.56
N GLU A 286 -5.07 3.45 -24.62
CA GLU A 286 -5.72 3.36 -25.95
C GLU A 286 -4.91 2.51 -26.96
#